data_AF-A0AAE0L578-F1
#
_entry.id   AF-A0AAE0L578-F1
#
_cell.length_a   1.000
_cell.length_b   1.000
_cell.length_c   1.000
_cell.angle_alpha   90.00
_cell.angle_beta   90.00
_cell.angle_gamma   90.00
#
_symmetry.space_group_name_H-M   'P 1'
#
loop_
_entity.id
_entity.type
_entity.pdbx_description
1 polymer ?
#
loop_
_entity_poly.entity_id
_entity_poly.type
_entity_poly.pdbx_seq_one_letter_code
_entity_poly.pdbx_strand_id
1 'polypeptide(L)'
;MGCRGSIPEKPELELSDIPWEIKEISKQVIEWRESGKKIWEVPIGVNLSFLEKFFNRYRVHDRTTEEVVDEFIRPATEGQTCSYLDLFSLQGETTNVSSLHGGTIGEATHFVSHAWSGKFRDLVSALRTFSSTEGKARKRIYFYLDIFALSQHLHPKEYETSVEEVLSLAIRNTGKTLLVASPWPSPVAFRRLWCLYELFATVMAGSDLILCFPFAELKRMETASVETLASFLHAIGSIDSKLAETSLREDHSELTQLLKDASLEGHEQTCNQTITRRDSD
;
A
#
# COMPACT_ATOMS: atom_id res chain seq x y z
N MET A 1 19.17 -39.09 36.20
CA MET A 1 19.77 -37.82 35.72
C MET A 1 18.95 -37.34 34.54
N GLY A 2 18.12 -36.31 34.75
CA GLY A 2 17.29 -35.72 33.69
C GLY A 2 16.77 -34.38 34.18
N CYS A 3 17.32 -33.30 33.65
CA CYS A 3 16.76 -31.96 33.77
C CYS A 3 16.46 -31.47 32.34
N ARG A 4 15.18 -31.41 31.98
CA ARG A 4 14.68 -30.59 30.86
C ARG A 4 14.16 -29.29 31.48
N GLY A 5 14.76 -28.17 31.14
CA GLY A 5 14.23 -26.85 31.49
C GLY A 5 13.01 -26.53 30.63
N SER A 6 11.92 -26.14 31.27
CA SER A 6 10.68 -25.65 30.66
C SER A 6 10.86 -24.22 30.11
N ILE A 7 10.28 -23.97 28.95
CA ILE A 7 10.15 -22.64 28.33
C ILE A 7 9.02 -21.89 29.06
N PRO A 8 9.16 -20.60 29.42
CA PRO A 8 8.06 -19.86 30.04
C PRO A 8 6.92 -19.64 29.02
N GLU A 9 5.70 -19.99 29.42
CA GLU A 9 4.47 -19.72 28.67
C GLU A 9 4.28 -18.21 28.47
N LYS A 10 3.92 -17.84 27.25
CA LYS A 10 3.55 -16.47 26.86
C LYS A 10 2.20 -16.16 27.53
N PRO A 11 1.97 -14.97 28.11
CA PRO A 11 0.70 -14.67 28.76
C PRO A 11 -0.43 -14.72 27.72
N GLU A 12 -1.41 -15.60 27.95
CA GLU A 12 -2.70 -15.58 27.25
C GLU A 12 -3.44 -14.31 27.66
N LEU A 13 -3.70 -13.42 26.69
CA LEU A 13 -4.61 -12.31 26.86
C LEU A 13 -6.03 -12.88 26.96
N GLU A 14 -6.69 -12.71 28.10
CA GLU A 14 -8.08 -13.15 28.27
C GLU A 14 -9.01 -12.28 27.41
N LEU A 15 -9.99 -12.91 26.77
CA LEU A 15 -11.00 -12.25 25.94
C LEU A 15 -11.74 -11.13 26.67
N SER A 16 -11.76 -11.10 28.00
CA SER A 16 -12.33 -10.01 28.81
C SER A 16 -11.59 -8.68 28.65
N ASP A 17 -10.30 -8.71 28.31
CA ASP A 17 -9.39 -7.55 28.36
C ASP A 17 -9.32 -6.78 27.03
N ILE A 18 -10.00 -7.29 26.00
CA ILE A 18 -10.12 -6.65 24.69
C ILE A 18 -11.28 -5.64 24.75
N PRO A 19 -11.05 -4.35 24.41
CA PRO A 19 -12.07 -3.31 24.32
C PRO A 19 -13.32 -3.77 23.56
N TRP A 20 -14.51 -3.41 24.02
CA TRP A 20 -15.77 -3.94 23.50
C TRP A 20 -16.00 -3.56 22.02
N GLU A 21 -15.41 -2.45 21.58
CA GLU A 21 -15.37 -1.96 20.21
C GLU A 21 -14.63 -2.93 19.27
N ILE A 22 -13.55 -3.56 19.74
CA ILE A 22 -12.78 -4.56 18.98
C ILE A 22 -13.54 -5.89 18.87
N LYS A 23 -14.39 -6.22 19.87
CA LYS A 23 -15.25 -7.42 19.84
C LYS A 23 -16.37 -7.29 18.81
N GLU A 24 -16.94 -6.09 18.65
CA GLU A 24 -18.01 -5.85 17.69
C GLU A 24 -17.50 -5.84 16.23
N ILE A 25 -16.32 -5.26 15.98
CA ILE A 25 -15.65 -5.32 14.67
C ILE A 25 -15.28 -6.76 14.29
N SER A 26 -14.76 -7.55 15.24
CA SER A 26 -14.44 -8.96 15.03
C SER A 26 -15.67 -9.79 14.66
N LYS A 27 -16.84 -9.45 15.24
CA LYS A 27 -18.11 -10.13 14.99
C LYS A 27 -18.68 -9.80 13.59
N GLN A 28 -18.59 -8.55 13.16
CA GLN A 28 -18.98 -8.14 11.80
C GLN A 28 -18.11 -8.80 10.72
N VAL A 29 -16.81 -9.01 10.98
CA VAL A 29 -15.89 -9.70 10.06
C VAL A 29 -16.20 -11.20 9.95
N ILE A 30 -16.60 -11.85 11.04
CA ILE A 30 -17.01 -13.27 11.05
C ILE A 30 -18.35 -13.42 10.31
N GLU A 31 -19.34 -12.58 10.61
CA GLU A 31 -20.64 -12.57 9.92
C GLU A 31 -20.50 -12.26 8.42
N TRP A 32 -19.54 -11.42 8.02
CA TRP A 32 -19.24 -11.12 6.63
C TRP A 32 -18.64 -12.34 5.90
N ARG A 33 -17.69 -13.06 6.52
CA ARG A 33 -17.11 -14.32 5.99
C ARG A 33 -18.14 -15.43 5.81
N GLU A 34 -19.19 -15.44 6.63
CA GLU A 34 -20.25 -16.45 6.58
C GLU A 34 -21.42 -16.07 5.64
N SER A 35 -21.45 -14.84 5.11
CA SER A 35 -22.62 -14.29 4.39
C SER A 35 -22.68 -14.54 2.87
N GLY A 36 -21.63 -15.08 2.24
CA GLY A 36 -21.65 -15.51 0.82
C GLY A 36 -22.08 -14.44 -0.21
N LYS A 37 -21.59 -13.20 -0.07
CA LYS A 37 -21.87 -12.11 -1.03
C LYS A 37 -21.04 -12.28 -2.33
N LYS A 38 -21.09 -11.32 -3.29
CA LYS A 38 -20.65 -11.47 -4.70
C LYS A 38 -19.39 -10.66 -5.09
N ILE A 39 -18.54 -11.28 -5.94
CA ILE A 39 -17.53 -10.83 -6.95
C ILE A 39 -17.31 -9.30 -7.12
N TRP A 40 -17.10 -8.60 -6.01
CA TRP A 40 -16.23 -7.43 -5.87
C TRP A 40 -15.14 -7.76 -4.81
N GLU A 41 -14.87 -9.06 -4.65
CA GLU A 41 -14.51 -9.71 -3.38
C GLU A 41 -13.08 -10.19 -3.28
N VAL A 42 -12.26 -9.97 -4.31
CA VAL A 42 -10.86 -10.41 -4.31
C VAL A 42 -10.00 -9.30 -4.92
N PRO A 43 -9.17 -8.59 -4.12
CA PRO A 43 -8.27 -7.59 -4.65
C PRO A 43 -7.34 -8.25 -5.68
N ILE A 44 -7.23 -7.68 -6.87
CA ILE A 44 -6.33 -8.20 -7.91
C ILE A 44 -4.98 -7.49 -7.81
N GLY A 45 -3.91 -8.27 -7.93
CA GLY A 45 -2.55 -7.80 -7.84
C GLY A 45 -1.65 -8.39 -8.92
N VAL A 46 -0.42 -7.89 -8.94
CA VAL A 46 0.61 -8.27 -9.88
C VAL A 46 1.77 -8.93 -9.15
N ASN A 47 2.42 -9.92 -9.77
CA ASN A 47 3.62 -10.52 -9.17
C ASN A 47 4.90 -9.74 -9.54
N LEU A 48 6.03 -10.14 -8.94
CA LEU A 48 7.31 -9.48 -9.21
C LEU A 48 7.70 -9.52 -10.70
N SER A 49 7.40 -10.61 -11.42
CA SER A 49 7.73 -10.72 -12.85
C SER A 49 6.98 -9.69 -13.69
N PHE A 50 5.73 -9.37 -13.35
CA PHE A 50 4.99 -8.27 -13.97
C PHE A 50 5.75 -6.94 -13.80
N LEU A 51 6.12 -6.62 -12.56
CA LEU A 51 6.77 -5.36 -12.22
C LEU A 51 8.11 -5.22 -12.94
N GLU A 52 8.89 -6.30 -13.01
CA GLU A 52 10.17 -6.32 -13.73
C GLU A 52 9.99 -6.14 -15.24
N LYS A 53 8.99 -6.79 -15.84
CA LYS A 53 8.66 -6.59 -17.25
C LYS A 53 8.21 -5.15 -17.53
N PHE A 54 7.33 -4.59 -16.70
CA PHE A 54 6.88 -3.21 -16.81
C PHE A 54 8.05 -2.23 -16.69
N PHE A 55 8.87 -2.40 -15.64
CA PHE A 55 10.03 -1.56 -15.36
C PHE A 55 11.02 -1.53 -16.54
N ASN A 56 11.33 -2.70 -17.11
CA ASN A 56 12.25 -2.81 -18.23
C ASN A 56 11.65 -2.33 -19.56
N ARG A 57 10.36 -2.59 -19.79
CA ARG A 57 9.64 -2.18 -21.01
C ARG A 57 9.63 -0.65 -21.15
N TYR A 58 9.31 0.04 -20.06
CA TYR A 58 9.15 1.50 -20.07
C TYR A 58 10.41 2.26 -19.63
N ARG A 59 11.46 1.56 -19.18
CA ARG A 59 12.76 2.14 -18.78
C ARG A 59 12.64 3.25 -17.73
N VAL A 60 11.75 3.05 -16.76
CA VAL A 60 11.37 4.04 -15.73
C VAL A 60 12.35 4.13 -14.55
N HIS A 61 13.66 4.02 -14.83
CA HIS A 61 14.71 3.88 -13.82
C HIS A 61 14.85 5.06 -12.85
N ASP A 62 14.54 6.28 -13.32
CA ASP A 62 14.69 7.53 -12.55
C ASP A 62 13.35 8.25 -12.35
N ARG A 63 12.22 7.59 -12.67
CA ARG A 63 10.88 8.17 -12.50
C ARG A 63 10.34 7.94 -11.10
N THR A 64 9.60 8.91 -10.57
CA THR A 64 8.70 8.70 -9.43
C THR A 64 7.54 7.82 -9.87
N THR A 65 6.82 7.22 -8.92
CA THR A 65 5.60 6.51 -9.28
C THR A 65 4.55 7.45 -9.90
N GLU A 66 4.46 8.69 -9.43
CA GLU A 66 3.59 9.72 -10.02
C GLU A 66 3.92 9.96 -11.50
N GLU A 67 5.20 10.16 -11.84
CA GLU A 67 5.62 10.26 -13.25
C GLU A 67 5.31 8.97 -14.04
N VAL A 68 5.39 7.79 -13.41
CA VAL A 68 5.00 6.52 -14.05
C VAL A 68 3.50 6.50 -14.36
N VAL A 69 2.68 6.98 -13.44
CA VAL A 69 1.23 7.07 -13.63
C VAL A 69 0.91 8.03 -14.77
N ASP A 70 1.48 9.24 -14.73
CA ASP A 70 1.20 10.31 -15.69
C ASP A 70 1.69 10.00 -17.10
N GLU A 71 2.90 9.44 -17.25
CA GLU A 71 3.53 9.25 -18.56
C GLU A 71 3.20 7.91 -19.22
N PHE A 72 2.78 6.89 -18.46
CA PHE A 72 2.62 5.52 -18.99
C PHE A 72 1.28 4.89 -18.67
N ILE A 73 0.81 4.96 -17.41
CA ILE A 73 -0.42 4.27 -17.02
C ILE A 73 -1.65 5.01 -17.56
N ARG A 74 -1.77 6.31 -17.27
CA ARG A 74 -2.91 7.12 -17.70
C ARG A 74 -3.04 7.16 -19.23
N PRO A 75 -1.97 7.38 -20.02
CA PRO A 75 -2.07 7.33 -21.48
C PRO A 75 -2.44 5.94 -22.02
N ALA A 76 -2.00 4.86 -21.37
CA ALA A 76 -2.35 3.50 -21.80
C ALA A 76 -3.82 3.14 -21.56
N THR A 77 -4.46 3.72 -20.53
CA THR A 77 -5.85 3.42 -20.16
C THR A 77 -6.84 4.50 -20.60
N GLU A 78 -6.40 5.60 -21.20
CA GLU A 78 -7.25 6.75 -21.59
C GLU A 78 -8.40 6.34 -22.51
N GLY A 79 -8.16 5.46 -23.49
CA GLY A 79 -9.20 5.04 -24.43
C GLY A 79 -10.35 4.24 -23.80
N GLN A 80 -10.15 3.66 -22.61
CA GLN A 80 -11.12 2.80 -21.92
C GLN A 80 -11.51 3.33 -20.55
N THR A 81 -10.84 4.38 -20.06
CA THR A 81 -11.08 5.01 -18.74
C THR A 81 -11.12 4.01 -17.58
N CYS A 82 -10.26 3.01 -17.62
CA CYS A 82 -10.24 1.88 -16.67
C CYS A 82 -8.94 1.80 -15.86
N SER A 83 -8.85 0.82 -14.95
CA SER A 83 -7.58 0.48 -14.30
C SER A 83 -6.60 -0.14 -15.30
N TYR A 84 -5.30 -0.11 -14.99
CA TYR A 84 -4.31 -0.74 -15.87
C TYR A 84 -4.51 -2.25 -15.97
N LEU A 85 -4.98 -2.89 -14.89
CA LEU A 85 -5.24 -4.33 -14.86
C LEU A 85 -6.47 -4.71 -15.71
N ASP A 86 -7.44 -3.81 -15.88
CA ASP A 86 -8.61 -4.07 -16.73
C ASP A 86 -8.24 -4.23 -18.20
N LEU A 87 -7.15 -3.61 -18.67
CA LEU A 87 -6.66 -3.77 -20.04
C LEU A 87 -6.36 -5.24 -20.38
N PHE A 88 -5.89 -6.02 -19.40
CA PHE A 88 -5.60 -7.44 -19.59
C PHE A 88 -6.88 -8.28 -19.72
N SER A 89 -7.92 -7.95 -18.95
CA SER A 89 -9.26 -8.52 -19.11
C SER A 89 -9.82 -8.29 -20.52
N LEU A 90 -9.65 -7.06 -21.04
CA LEU A 90 -10.20 -6.64 -22.34
C LEU A 90 -9.45 -7.25 -23.53
N GLN A 91 -8.17 -7.59 -23.35
CA GLN A 91 -7.32 -8.20 -24.40
C GLN A 91 -7.47 -9.73 -24.49
N GLY A 92 -8.38 -10.33 -23.72
CA GLY A 92 -8.57 -11.78 -23.70
C GLY A 92 -7.51 -12.55 -22.90
N GLU A 93 -6.62 -11.85 -22.20
CA GLU A 93 -5.75 -12.42 -21.17
C GLU A 93 -6.60 -12.58 -19.90
N THR A 94 -7.43 -13.62 -19.90
CA THR A 94 -8.48 -13.91 -18.93
C THR A 94 -8.11 -13.58 -17.47
N THR A 95 -8.84 -12.63 -16.89
CA THR A 95 -9.00 -12.41 -15.44
C THR A 95 -9.91 -13.43 -14.76
N ASN A 96 -10.21 -14.56 -15.44
CA ASN A 96 -10.86 -15.69 -14.79
C ASN A 96 -9.95 -16.19 -13.66
N VAL A 97 -10.44 -16.05 -12.43
CA VAL A 97 -9.80 -16.47 -11.17
C VAL A 97 -9.37 -17.95 -11.22
N SER A 98 -10.02 -18.75 -12.07
CA SER A 98 -9.69 -20.16 -12.35
C SER A 98 -8.43 -20.39 -13.18
N SER A 99 -7.95 -19.39 -13.94
CA SER A 99 -6.69 -19.43 -14.73
C SER A 99 -5.45 -18.94 -13.96
N LEU A 100 -5.61 -18.55 -12.69
CA LEU A 100 -4.56 -17.94 -11.83
C LEU A 100 -3.41 -18.86 -11.40
N HIS A 101 -3.36 -20.08 -11.93
CA HIS A 101 -2.26 -21.01 -11.69
C HIS A 101 -1.11 -20.78 -12.69
N GLY A 102 -0.43 -19.63 -12.60
CA GLY A 102 0.86 -19.39 -13.30
C GLY A 102 1.04 -18.04 -14.01
N GLY A 103 0.05 -17.15 -13.98
CA GLY A 103 0.11 -15.83 -14.62
C GLY A 103 0.85 -14.75 -13.81
N THR A 104 1.14 -13.61 -14.46
CA THR A 104 1.73 -12.40 -13.85
C THR A 104 0.74 -11.54 -13.06
N ILE A 105 -0.57 -11.82 -13.20
CA ILE A 105 -1.69 -11.19 -12.51
C ILE A 105 -2.42 -12.27 -11.70
N GLY A 106 -2.93 -11.92 -10.51
CA GLY A 106 -3.71 -12.83 -9.68
C GLY A 106 -4.30 -12.22 -8.43
N GLU A 107 -4.93 -13.04 -7.60
CA GLU A 107 -5.45 -12.62 -6.29
C GLU A 107 -4.31 -12.04 -5.44
N ALA A 108 -4.47 -10.78 -5.04
CA ALA A 108 -3.51 -10.08 -4.23
C ALA A 108 -3.38 -10.75 -2.86
N THR A 109 -2.13 -10.92 -2.46
CA THR A 109 -1.75 -11.53 -1.18
C THR A 109 -1.17 -10.51 -0.22
N HIS A 110 -0.79 -9.33 -0.74
CA HIS A 110 -0.16 -8.26 -0.01
C HIS A 110 -0.64 -6.94 -0.60
N PHE A 111 -1.14 -6.05 0.24
CA PHE A 111 -1.34 -4.65 -0.10
C PHE A 111 0.02 -3.92 -0.06
N VAL A 112 0.26 -2.98 -0.98
CA VAL A 112 1.51 -2.21 -1.00
C VAL A 112 1.22 -0.74 -0.76
N SER A 113 1.63 -0.26 0.42
CA SER A 113 1.60 1.16 0.77
C SER A 113 2.92 1.82 0.38
N HIS A 114 2.87 2.86 -0.46
CA HIS A 114 4.07 3.57 -0.89
C HIS A 114 3.79 5.03 -1.27
N ALA A 115 4.78 5.90 -1.13
CA ALA A 115 4.66 7.29 -1.53
C ALA A 115 4.84 7.44 -3.05
N TRP A 116 3.87 8.04 -3.73
CA TRP A 116 3.95 8.22 -5.19
C TRP A 116 5.09 9.14 -5.65
N SER A 117 5.51 10.09 -4.80
CA SER A 117 6.70 10.92 -5.03
C SER A 117 8.03 10.15 -4.83
N GLY A 118 7.98 8.91 -4.34
CA GLY A 118 9.13 8.01 -4.27
C GLY A 118 9.49 7.45 -5.64
N LYS A 119 10.75 7.04 -5.82
CA LYS A 119 11.21 6.47 -7.10
C LYS A 119 10.59 5.09 -7.33
N PHE A 120 10.04 4.85 -8.52
CA PHE A 120 9.42 3.57 -8.86
C PHE A 120 10.44 2.42 -8.83
N ARG A 121 11.72 2.69 -9.15
CA ARG A 121 12.80 1.70 -8.99
C ARG A 121 12.97 1.22 -7.55
N ASP A 122 12.73 2.09 -6.56
CA ASP A 122 12.93 1.78 -5.15
C ASP A 122 11.77 0.92 -4.64
N LEU A 123 10.54 1.21 -5.10
CA LEU A 123 9.38 0.34 -4.94
C LEU A 123 9.66 -1.07 -5.47
N VAL A 124 10.06 -1.21 -6.74
CA VAL A 124 10.35 -2.54 -7.34
C VAL A 124 11.50 -3.25 -6.61
N SER A 125 12.55 -2.53 -6.24
CA SER A 125 13.69 -3.07 -5.49
C SER A 125 13.29 -3.57 -4.09
N ALA A 126 12.43 -2.82 -3.39
CA ALA A 126 11.91 -3.22 -2.08
C ALA A 126 11.05 -4.49 -2.16
N LEU A 127 10.14 -4.57 -3.15
CA LEU A 127 9.30 -5.74 -3.36
C LEU A 127 10.10 -6.97 -3.82
N ARG A 128 11.16 -6.78 -4.61
CA ARG A 128 12.12 -7.86 -4.95
C ARG A 128 12.82 -8.39 -3.71
N THR A 129 13.26 -7.48 -2.84
CA THR A 129 13.98 -7.81 -1.62
C THR A 129 13.07 -8.63 -0.69
N PHE A 130 11.84 -8.17 -0.47
CA PHE A 130 10.81 -8.90 0.28
C PHE A 130 10.50 -10.28 -0.33
N SER A 131 10.32 -10.34 -1.66
CA SER A 131 10.02 -11.60 -2.34
C SER A 131 11.17 -12.61 -2.20
N SER A 132 12.42 -12.16 -2.12
CA SER A 132 13.59 -13.02 -1.97
C SER A 132 13.72 -13.58 -0.54
N THR A 133 13.23 -12.85 0.47
CA THR A 133 13.21 -13.32 1.86
C THR A 133 12.05 -14.27 2.12
N GLU A 134 10.84 -13.95 1.64
CA GLU A 134 9.62 -14.73 1.85
C GLU A 134 9.44 -15.89 0.86
N GLY A 135 10.01 -15.79 -0.35
CA GLY A 135 9.87 -16.78 -1.43
C GLY A 135 10.37 -18.18 -1.10
N LYS A 136 11.09 -18.34 0.02
CA LYS A 136 11.46 -19.66 0.58
C LYS A 136 10.24 -20.48 1.03
N ALA A 137 9.09 -19.83 1.26
CA ALA A 137 7.85 -20.47 1.71
C ALA A 137 6.99 -21.08 0.58
N ARG A 138 7.43 -21.05 -0.70
CA ARG A 138 6.71 -21.59 -1.88
C ARG A 138 5.31 -21.00 -2.16
N LYS A 139 4.91 -19.92 -1.49
CA LYS A 139 3.65 -19.22 -1.80
C LYS A 139 3.85 -18.24 -2.95
N ARG A 140 2.90 -18.20 -3.89
CA ARG A 140 2.88 -17.15 -4.93
C ARG A 140 2.52 -15.82 -4.27
N ILE A 141 3.30 -14.78 -4.57
CA ILE A 141 3.09 -13.43 -4.05
C ILE A 141 2.54 -12.57 -5.19
N TYR A 142 1.41 -11.94 -4.92
CA TYR A 142 0.80 -10.92 -5.76
C TYR A 142 0.58 -9.66 -4.91
N PHE A 143 0.97 -8.53 -5.47
CA PHE A 143 0.96 -7.22 -4.86
C PHE A 143 -0.23 -6.43 -5.38
N TYR A 144 -1.13 -6.02 -4.49
CA TYR A 144 -2.09 -4.97 -4.80
C TYR A 144 -1.35 -3.63 -4.81
N LEU A 145 -1.34 -2.99 -5.97
CA LEU A 145 -0.73 -1.67 -6.19
C LEU A 145 -1.82 -0.76 -6.75
N ASP A 146 -2.18 0.26 -5.99
CA ASP A 146 -3.20 1.26 -6.32
C ASP A 146 -3.05 1.83 -7.75
N ILE A 147 -1.83 2.12 -8.19
CA ILE A 147 -1.53 2.64 -9.52
C ILE A 147 -1.96 1.73 -10.66
N PHE A 148 -2.02 0.42 -10.44
CA PHE A 148 -2.44 -0.55 -11.44
C PHE A 148 -3.89 -1.00 -11.24
N ALA A 149 -4.31 -1.16 -9.98
CA ALA A 149 -5.59 -1.75 -9.61
C ALA A 149 -6.75 -0.75 -9.59
N LEU A 150 -6.47 0.55 -9.44
CA LEU A 150 -7.48 1.60 -9.52
C LEU A 150 -7.45 2.30 -10.88
N SER A 151 -8.58 2.87 -11.29
CA SER A 151 -8.63 3.74 -12.46
C SER A 151 -7.95 5.08 -12.14
N GLN A 152 -7.00 5.47 -12.99
CA GLN A 152 -6.23 6.72 -12.82
C GLN A 152 -6.87 7.92 -13.53
N HIS A 153 -8.14 7.76 -13.95
CA HIS A 153 -8.93 8.75 -14.68
C HIS A 153 -10.10 9.30 -13.88
N LEU A 154 -10.63 8.50 -12.95
CA LEU A 154 -11.82 8.87 -12.20
C LEU A 154 -11.45 9.83 -11.08
N HIS A 155 -12.18 10.93 -10.97
CA HIS A 155 -12.13 11.74 -9.77
C HIS A 155 -12.69 10.91 -8.60
N PRO A 156 -12.18 11.00 -7.36
CA PRO A 156 -12.71 10.24 -6.22
C PRO A 156 -14.23 10.34 -5.98
N LYS A 157 -14.90 11.35 -6.57
CA LYS A 157 -16.35 11.60 -6.47
C LYS A 157 -17.17 10.84 -7.54
N GLU A 158 -16.50 10.24 -8.52
CA GLU A 158 -17.10 9.54 -9.65
C GLU A 158 -17.17 8.03 -9.42
N TYR A 159 -16.56 7.54 -8.34
CA TYR A 159 -16.72 6.15 -7.94
C TYR A 159 -18.05 5.94 -7.19
N GLU A 160 -18.75 4.84 -7.49
CA GLU A 160 -19.92 4.40 -6.73
C GLU A 160 -19.55 4.00 -5.28
N THR A 161 -18.30 3.66 -5.04
CA THR A 161 -17.70 3.30 -3.75
C THR A 161 -16.46 4.16 -3.53
N SER A 162 -16.28 4.75 -2.36
CA SER A 162 -15.14 5.65 -2.12
C SER A 162 -13.79 4.94 -2.30
N VAL A 163 -12.74 5.67 -2.70
CA VAL A 163 -11.39 5.11 -2.84
C VAL A 163 -10.92 4.54 -1.49
N GLU A 164 -11.26 5.23 -0.40
CA GLU A 164 -11.05 4.84 0.98
C GLU A 164 -11.63 3.44 1.28
N GLU A 165 -12.89 3.21 0.90
CA GLU A 165 -13.55 1.91 1.07
C GLU A 165 -12.88 0.82 0.25
N VAL A 166 -12.50 1.10 -1.01
CA VAL A 166 -11.81 0.13 -1.88
C VAL A 166 -10.45 -0.26 -1.31
N LEU A 167 -9.65 0.72 -0.88
CA LEU A 167 -8.33 0.47 -0.30
C LEU A 167 -8.45 -0.27 1.04
N SER A 168 -9.38 0.13 1.90
CA SER A 168 -9.64 -0.57 3.17
C SER A 168 -10.07 -2.02 2.96
N LEU A 169 -10.89 -2.29 1.95
CA LEU A 169 -11.26 -3.66 1.57
C LEU A 169 -10.06 -4.44 1.03
N ALA A 170 -9.21 -3.85 0.21
CA ALA A 170 -8.00 -4.51 -0.30
C ALA A 170 -7.03 -4.87 0.85
N ILE A 171 -6.82 -3.95 1.79
CA ILE A 171 -6.00 -4.18 2.99
C ILE A 171 -6.58 -5.34 3.81
N ARG A 172 -7.88 -5.29 4.14
CA ARG A 172 -8.56 -6.34 4.91
C ARG A 172 -8.46 -7.72 4.23
N ASN A 173 -8.67 -7.79 2.91
CA ASN A 173 -8.67 -9.06 2.18
C ASN A 173 -7.27 -9.65 2.04
N THR A 174 -6.26 -8.82 1.80
CA THR A 174 -4.87 -9.30 1.72
C THR A 174 -4.32 -9.72 3.08
N GLY A 175 -4.80 -9.09 4.17
CA GLY A 175 -4.38 -9.36 5.54
C GLY A 175 -2.93 -8.94 5.84
N LYS A 176 -2.24 -8.32 4.88
CA LYS A 176 -0.84 -7.93 4.96
C LYS A 176 -0.57 -6.67 4.17
N THR A 177 0.03 -5.68 4.82
CA THR A 177 0.47 -4.43 4.20
C THR A 177 1.99 -4.36 4.18
N LEU A 178 2.56 -4.20 3.00
CA LEU A 178 3.96 -3.90 2.77
C LEU A 178 4.12 -2.39 2.64
N LEU A 179 4.75 -1.76 3.64
CA LEU A 179 5.08 -0.34 3.59
C LEU A 179 6.48 -0.15 3.03
N VAL A 180 6.58 0.50 1.87
CA VAL A 180 7.87 0.82 1.26
C VAL A 180 8.50 2.00 2.01
N ALA A 181 9.43 1.68 2.91
CA ALA A 181 10.09 2.62 3.80
C ALA A 181 11.35 3.23 3.16
N SER A 182 11.15 3.98 2.06
CA SER A 182 12.22 4.69 1.34
C SER A 182 11.96 6.20 1.25
N PRO A 183 13.00 7.06 1.28
CA PRO A 183 14.40 6.70 1.55
C PRO A 183 14.65 6.51 3.04
N TRP A 184 15.42 5.48 3.41
CA TRP A 184 15.92 5.32 4.77
C TRP A 184 17.04 6.33 5.08
N PRO A 185 17.08 6.96 6.28
CA PRO A 185 16.28 6.67 7.49
C PRO A 185 15.01 7.53 7.65
N SER A 186 14.57 8.28 6.64
CA SER A 186 13.42 9.18 6.77
C SER A 186 12.41 8.96 5.65
N PRO A 187 11.71 7.80 5.65
CA PRO A 187 10.80 7.44 4.57
C PRO A 187 9.77 8.52 4.29
N VAL A 188 9.52 8.79 3.01
CA VAL A 188 8.50 9.77 2.60
C VAL A 188 7.11 9.26 2.99
N ALA A 189 6.90 7.95 2.95
CA ALA A 189 5.63 7.32 3.32
C ALA A 189 5.17 7.67 4.75
N PHE A 190 6.09 7.95 5.69
CA PHE A 190 5.75 8.30 7.07
C PHE A 190 5.13 9.70 7.23
N ARG A 191 5.14 10.51 6.17
CA ARG A 191 4.57 11.86 6.16
C ARG A 191 3.54 12.05 5.04
N ARG A 192 3.29 11.01 4.23
CA ARG A 192 2.29 11.04 3.18
C ARG A 192 0.97 10.59 3.75
N LEU A 193 -0.05 11.43 3.58
CA LEU A 193 -1.31 11.21 4.24
C LEU A 193 -2.04 9.95 3.77
N TRP A 194 -2.05 9.66 2.47
CA TRP A 194 -2.60 8.40 1.96
C TRP A 194 -1.88 7.17 2.54
N CYS A 195 -0.55 7.22 2.68
CA CYS A 195 0.16 6.15 3.36
C CYS A 195 -0.26 6.05 4.84
N LEU A 196 -0.37 7.17 5.56
CA LEU A 196 -0.83 7.16 6.95
C LEU A 196 -2.25 6.60 7.10
N TYR A 197 -3.15 6.92 6.16
CA TYR A 197 -4.47 6.32 6.07
C TYR A 197 -4.41 4.80 5.86
N GLU A 198 -3.57 4.32 4.96
CA GLU A 198 -3.39 2.88 4.71
C GLU A 198 -2.81 2.16 5.93
N LEU A 199 -1.89 2.79 6.67
CA LEU A 199 -1.39 2.25 7.95
C LEU A 199 -2.50 2.19 9.00
N PHE A 200 -3.31 3.26 9.13
CA PHE A 200 -4.48 3.27 10.00
C PHE A 200 -5.43 2.12 9.65
N ALA A 201 -5.80 1.99 8.38
CA ALA A 201 -6.68 0.93 7.89
C ALA A 201 -6.08 -0.46 8.13
N THR A 202 -4.76 -0.62 8.03
CA THR A 202 -4.04 -1.86 8.34
C THR A 202 -4.19 -2.25 9.81
N VAL A 203 -3.99 -1.29 10.72
CA VAL A 203 -4.16 -1.49 12.17
C VAL A 203 -5.61 -1.84 12.50
N MET A 204 -6.57 -1.08 11.97
CA MET A 204 -8.00 -1.32 12.20
C MET A 204 -8.48 -2.66 11.63
N ALA A 205 -7.86 -3.12 10.55
CA ALA A 205 -8.12 -4.43 9.95
C ALA A 205 -7.49 -5.60 10.72
N GLY A 206 -6.63 -5.35 11.72
CA GLY A 206 -5.81 -6.38 12.36
C GLY A 206 -4.85 -7.08 11.39
N SER A 207 -4.45 -6.38 10.32
CA SER A 207 -3.56 -6.90 9.28
C SER A 207 -2.09 -6.73 9.64
N ASP A 208 -1.22 -7.62 9.14
CA ASP A 208 0.22 -7.53 9.40
C ASP A 208 0.82 -6.32 8.68
N LEU A 209 1.57 -5.47 9.39
CA LEU A 209 2.36 -4.40 8.79
C LEU A 209 3.83 -4.81 8.68
N ILE A 210 4.39 -4.77 7.47
CA ILE A 210 5.77 -5.16 7.17
C ILE A 210 6.49 -3.99 6.48
N LEU A 211 7.58 -3.53 7.09
CA LEU A 211 8.45 -2.53 6.47
C LEU A 211 9.34 -3.18 5.41
N CYS A 212 9.26 -2.67 4.18
CA CYS A 212 10.06 -3.12 3.05
C CYS A 212 11.04 -2.03 2.63
N PHE A 213 12.29 -2.42 2.35
CA PHE A 213 13.35 -1.50 1.98
C PHE A 213 14.00 -1.93 0.67
N PRO A 214 14.41 -0.99 -0.20
CA PRO A 214 15.25 -1.31 -1.34
C PRO A 214 16.55 -1.97 -0.87
N PHE A 215 17.10 -2.89 -1.67
CA PHE A 215 18.30 -3.65 -1.31
C PHE A 215 19.49 -2.76 -0.93
N ALA A 216 19.69 -1.66 -1.66
CA ALA A 216 20.75 -0.69 -1.37
C ALA A 216 20.58 -0.02 0.00
N GLU A 217 19.36 0.17 0.46
CA GLU A 217 19.08 0.80 1.75
C GLU A 217 19.28 -0.17 2.92
N LEU A 218 18.92 -1.46 2.74
CA LEU A 218 19.28 -2.49 3.73
C LEU A 218 20.79 -2.54 3.98
N LYS A 219 21.60 -2.40 2.92
CA LYS A 219 23.06 -2.32 3.05
C LYS A 219 23.52 -1.09 3.84
N ARG A 220 22.85 0.05 3.69
CA ARG A 220 23.15 1.24 4.52
C ARG A 220 22.74 1.03 5.98
N MET A 221 21.66 0.30 6.23
CA MET A 221 21.21 -0.03 7.58
C MET A 221 22.20 -0.92 8.33
N GLU A 222 22.84 -1.89 7.66
CA GLU A 222 23.85 -2.78 8.26
C GLU A 222 25.04 -2.00 8.85
N THR A 223 25.38 -0.85 8.27
CA THR A 223 26.49 0.02 8.69
C THR A 223 26.05 1.27 9.44
N ALA A 224 24.76 1.35 9.81
CA ALA A 224 24.19 2.53 10.45
C ALA A 224 24.72 2.73 11.88
N SER A 225 24.82 3.99 12.31
CA SER A 225 25.08 4.30 13.71
C SER A 225 23.87 3.98 14.59
N VAL A 226 24.09 3.76 15.88
CA VAL A 226 23.03 3.52 16.87
C VAL A 226 22.04 4.68 16.91
N GLU A 227 22.52 5.93 16.80
CA GLU A 227 21.70 7.14 16.81
C GLU A 227 20.76 7.21 15.60
N THR A 228 21.25 6.76 14.44
CA THR A 228 20.45 6.72 13.21
C THR A 228 19.35 5.66 13.31
N LEU A 229 19.67 4.49 13.84
CA LEU A 229 18.69 3.43 14.12
C LEU A 229 17.65 3.88 15.16
N ALA A 230 18.09 4.51 16.25
CA ALA A 230 17.21 5.03 17.29
C ALA A 230 16.24 6.09 16.76
N SER A 231 16.74 7.01 15.92
CA SER A 231 15.91 8.03 15.27
C SER A 231 14.87 7.42 14.33
N PHE A 232 15.24 6.38 13.59
CA PHE A 232 14.31 5.63 12.73
C PHE A 232 13.21 4.92 13.54
N LEU A 233 13.58 4.24 14.62
CA LEU A 233 12.62 3.58 15.52
C LEU A 233 11.69 4.59 16.20
N HIS A 234 12.22 5.74 16.62
CA HIS A 234 11.42 6.84 17.16
C HIS A 234 10.42 7.37 16.13
N ALA A 235 10.84 7.53 14.87
CA ALA A 235 9.93 7.95 13.79
C ALA A 235 8.77 6.95 13.61
N ILE A 236 9.04 5.64 13.66
CA ILE A 236 7.99 4.61 13.61
C ILE A 236 7.05 4.73 14.82
N GLY A 237 7.59 4.83 16.04
CA GLY A 237 6.77 4.97 17.25
C GLY A 237 5.90 6.24 17.25
N SER A 238 6.35 7.31 16.61
CA SER A 238 5.56 8.54 16.47
C SER A 238 4.36 8.39 15.52
N ILE A 239 4.42 7.45 14.56
CA ILE A 239 3.28 7.14 13.69
C ILE A 239 2.22 6.41 14.50
N ASP A 240 2.63 5.41 15.28
CA ASP A 240 1.73 4.65 16.15
C ASP A 240 0.96 5.58 17.11
N SER A 241 1.66 6.51 17.76
CA SER A 241 1.01 7.54 18.62
C SER A 241 -0.04 8.36 17.86
N LYS A 242 0.25 8.81 16.63
CA LYS A 242 -0.69 9.59 15.82
C LYS A 242 -1.89 8.76 15.37
N LEU A 243 -1.66 7.49 15.01
CA LEU A 243 -2.73 6.57 14.63
C LEU A 243 -3.65 6.27 15.82
N ALA A 244 -3.06 6.04 17.01
CA ALA A 244 -3.81 5.84 18.25
C ALA A 244 -4.66 7.07 18.61
N GLU A 245 -4.09 8.28 18.55
CA GLU A 245 -4.82 9.53 18.77
C GLU A 245 -5.98 9.72 17.78
N THR A 246 -5.79 9.33 16.52
CA THR A 246 -6.85 9.41 15.50
C THR A 246 -7.94 8.37 15.75
N SER A 247 -7.58 7.16 16.17
CA SER A 247 -8.55 6.10 16.51
C SER A 247 -9.44 6.45 17.70
N LEU A 248 -8.89 7.13 18.72
CA LEU A 248 -9.62 7.55 19.91
C LEU A 248 -10.59 8.72 19.66
N ARG A 249 -10.44 9.43 18.54
CA ARG A 249 -11.29 10.57 18.18
C ARG A 249 -12.54 10.21 17.38
N GLU A 250 -12.68 8.95 16.93
CA GLU A 250 -13.84 8.34 16.27
C GLU A 250 -14.57 9.13 15.17
N ASP A 251 -14.02 10.22 14.66
CA ASP A 251 -14.62 10.98 13.59
C ASP A 251 -13.73 10.84 12.34
N HIS A 252 -14.14 9.94 11.44
CA HIS A 252 -13.61 9.83 10.07
C HIS A 252 -13.55 11.20 9.35
N SER A 253 -14.32 12.19 9.84
CA SER A 253 -14.33 13.58 9.41
C SER A 253 -12.97 14.27 9.54
N GLU A 254 -12.18 14.03 10.61
CA GLU A 254 -10.87 14.70 10.81
C GLU A 254 -9.81 14.17 9.85
N LEU A 255 -9.71 12.85 9.66
CA LEU A 255 -8.76 12.24 8.72
C LEU A 255 -9.17 12.54 7.27
N THR A 256 -10.48 12.58 6.98
CA THR A 256 -11.03 13.06 5.70
C THR A 256 -10.74 14.55 5.47
N GLN A 257 -10.82 15.39 6.50
CA GLN A 257 -10.49 16.81 6.40
C GLN A 257 -9.00 17.01 6.17
N LEU A 258 -8.15 16.27 6.88
CA LEU A 258 -6.70 16.20 6.62
C LEU A 258 -6.44 15.75 5.17
N LEU A 259 -7.20 14.76 4.66
CA LEU A 259 -7.08 14.24 3.28
C LEU A 259 -7.46 15.29 2.25
N LYS A 260 -8.51 16.06 2.51
CA LYS A 260 -8.92 17.20 1.69
C LYS A 260 -7.87 18.31 1.70
N ASP A 261 -7.34 18.66 2.87
CA ASP A 261 -6.39 19.76 3.02
C ASP A 261 -5.03 19.42 2.35
N ALA A 262 -4.53 18.19 2.54
CA ALA A 262 -3.28 17.75 1.90
C ALA A 262 -3.43 17.51 0.38
N SER A 263 -4.62 17.15 -0.10
CA SER A 263 -4.90 17.05 -1.53
C SER A 263 -5.01 18.43 -2.19
N LEU A 264 -5.39 19.47 -1.45
CA LEU A 264 -5.43 20.85 -1.95
C LEU A 264 -4.02 21.47 -2.01
N GLU A 265 -3.16 21.20 -1.02
CA GLU A 265 -1.76 21.68 -1.04
C GLU A 265 -0.91 21.01 -2.14
N GLY A 266 -1.22 19.77 -2.52
CA GLY A 266 -0.51 19.03 -3.57
C GLY A 266 -0.77 19.53 -5.00
N HIS A 267 -1.86 20.26 -5.25
CA HIS A 267 -2.21 20.80 -6.57
C HIS A 267 -1.82 22.28 -6.79
N GLU A 268 -1.57 23.05 -5.73
CA GLU A 268 -1.23 24.48 -5.87
C GLU A 268 0.25 24.76 -6.22
N GLN A 269 1.13 23.74 -6.23
CA GLN A 269 2.56 23.96 -6.46
C GLN A 269 3.08 23.68 -7.89
N THR A 270 2.18 23.47 -8.86
CA THR A 270 2.57 23.24 -10.27
C THR A 270 1.87 24.14 -11.30
N CYS A 271 1.24 25.24 -10.88
CA CYS A 271 0.68 26.24 -11.81
C CYS A 271 1.04 27.67 -11.37
N ASN A 272 2.33 28.01 -11.36
CA ASN A 272 2.74 29.42 -11.42
C ASN A 272 4.15 29.56 -12.01
N GLN A 273 4.33 29.10 -13.25
CA GLN A 273 5.28 29.75 -14.16
C GLN A 273 4.70 29.81 -15.57
N THR A 274 4.69 31.02 -16.12
CA THR A 274 4.47 31.37 -17.52
C THR A 274 3.02 31.58 -17.93
N ILE A 275 2.50 32.82 -17.82
CA ILE A 275 1.98 33.71 -18.90
C ILE A 275 1.80 35.09 -18.21
N THR A 276 2.68 36.07 -18.41
CA THR A 276 2.37 37.15 -19.37
C THR A 276 3.59 37.60 -20.16
N ARG A 277 3.33 37.70 -21.47
CA ARG A 277 4.20 38.16 -22.55
C ARG A 277 4.69 39.60 -22.37
N ARG A 278 5.87 39.84 -22.92
CA ARG A 278 6.30 41.11 -23.52
C ARG A 278 5.23 41.63 -24.50
N ASP A 279 4.93 42.92 -24.42
CA ASP A 279 4.79 43.82 -25.56
C ASP A 279 5.10 45.23 -24.99
N SER A 280 6.25 45.81 -25.32
CA SER A 280 6.49 46.73 -26.46
C SER A 280 6.10 48.18 -26.10
N ASP A 281 7.09 48.92 -25.61
CA ASP A 281 7.45 50.34 -25.83
C ASP A 281 8.04 51.01 -24.59
#